data_AF-A0A6G3XQL9-F1
#
_entry.id   AF-A0A6G3XQL9-F1
#
_cell.length_a   1.000
_cell.length_b   1.000
_cell.length_c   1.000
_cell.angle_alpha   90.00
_cell.angle_beta   90.00
_cell.angle_gamma   90.00
#
_symmetry.space_group_name_H-M   'P 1'
#
loop_
_entity.id
_entity.type
_entity.pdbx_description
1 polymer ?
#
loop_
_entity_poly.entity_id
_entity_poly.type
_entity_poly.pdbx_seq_one_letter_code
_entity_poly.pdbx_strand_id
1 'polypeptide(L)' 'DGILTGNDDQLFFDRTLSMFTGDKKRGGNVVTTLNGDAQRAAFKGLGEKKGAVVALDPKSGAILALA' A
#
# COMPACT_ATOMS: atom_id res chain seq x y z
N ASP A 1 5.36 1.49 9.03
CA ASP A 1 4.82 2.85 9.14
C ASP A 1 5.88 3.98 9.04
N GLY A 2 7.15 3.67 8.73
CA GLY A 2 8.21 4.70 8.57
C GLY A 2 8.36 5.28 7.15
N ILE A 3 7.96 4.53 6.12
CA ILE A 3 8.07 4.95 4.71
C ILE A 3 7.00 5.99 4.33
N LEU A 4 5.84 5.97 5.00
CA LEU A 4 4.76 6.92 4.75
C LEU A 4 4.98 8.27 5.46
N THR A 5 5.91 8.32 6.42
CA THR A 5 6.19 9.49 7.25
C THR A 5 7.44 10.25 6.84
N GLY A 6 8.25 9.72 5.90
CA GLY A 6 9.34 10.47 5.26
C GLY A 6 10.51 10.80 6.18
N ASN A 7 10.87 9.86 7.06
CA ASN A 7 11.96 10.01 8.03
C ASN A 7 13.18 9.13 7.66
N ASP A 8 13.59 9.20 6.39
CA ASP A 8 14.94 8.77 5.96
C ASP A 8 15.83 10.02 5.90
N ASP A 9 16.89 10.04 6.71
CA ASP A 9 17.79 11.20 6.92
C ASP A 9 18.49 11.71 5.65
N GLN A 10 18.39 11.00 4.53
CA GLN A 10 18.88 11.46 3.22
C GLN A 10 17.95 12.48 2.53
N LEU A 11 16.69 12.58 2.96
CA LEU A 11 15.68 13.46 2.34
C LEU A 11 15.66 14.88 2.90
N PHE A 12 16.46 15.20 3.94
CA PHE A 12 16.40 16.51 4.58
C PHE A 12 17.00 17.63 3.70
N PHE A 13 18.06 17.33 2.94
CA PHE A 13 18.68 18.31 2.06
C PHE A 13 17.82 18.64 0.82
N ASP A 14 17.27 17.63 0.15
CA ASP A 14 16.39 17.83 -1.02
C ASP A 14 15.06 18.52 -0.67
N ARG A 15 14.58 18.32 0.57
CA ARG A 15 13.34 18.93 1.07
C ARG A 15 13.44 20.44 1.29
N THR A 16 14.64 20.96 1.50
CA THR A 16 14.86 22.41 1.72
C THR A 16 14.95 23.17 0.38
N LEU A 17 15.58 22.60 -0.65
CA LEU A 17 15.63 23.22 -1.98
C LEU A 17 14.28 23.20 -2.71
N SER A 18 13.49 22.12 -2.55
CA SER A 18 12.19 21.98 -3.22
C SER A 18 11.08 22.90 -2.68
N MET A 19 11.24 23.48 -1.48
CA MET A 19 10.32 24.51 -0.98
C MET A 19 10.52 25.87 -1.66
N PHE A 20 11.68 26.12 -2.27
CA PHE A 20 12.02 27.41 -2.89
C PHE A 20 11.48 27.55 -4.33
N THR A 21 11.16 26.44 -5.02
CA THR A 21 10.74 26.44 -6.43
C THR A 21 9.23 26.34 -6.66
N GLY A 22 8.42 26.19 -5.59
CA GLY A 22 6.95 26.20 -5.69
C GLY A 22 6.32 24.92 -6.27
N ASP A 23 7.08 23.83 -6.41
CA ASP A 23 6.56 22.58 -6.97
C ASP A 23 5.72 21.80 -5.94
N LYS A 24 4.43 21.61 -6.27
CA LYS A 24 3.51 20.78 -5.47
C LYS A 24 4.01 19.33 -5.43
N LYS A 25 4.54 18.89 -4.29
CA LYS A 25 4.89 17.49 -4.03
C LYS A 25 3.68 16.59 -4.31
N ARG A 26 3.75 15.78 -5.38
CA ARG A 26 2.87 14.60 -5.51
C ARG A 26 3.37 13.58 -4.50
N GLY A 27 2.50 13.16 -3.58
CA GLY A 27 2.82 12.11 -2.61
C GLY A 27 3.23 10.81 -3.32
N GLY A 28 4.05 9.98 -2.66
CA GLY A 28 4.47 8.68 -3.18
C GLY A 28 3.29 7.71 -3.32
N ASN A 29 3.36 6.80 -4.28
CA ASN A 29 2.35 5.76 -4.50
C ASN A 29 2.73 4.48 -3.75
N VAL A 30 1.76 3.83 -3.09
CA VAL A 30 1.91 2.47 -2.58
C VAL A 30 1.30 1.51 -3.60
N VAL A 31 2.14 0.67 -4.20
CA VAL A 31 1.67 -0.44 -5.04
C VAL A 31 1.46 -1.64 -4.12
N THR A 32 0.22 -2.12 -4.01
CA THR A 32 -0.11 -3.31 -3.24
C THR A 32 -0.08 -4.56 -4.13
N THR A 33 0.05 -5.73 -3.52
CA THR A 33 -0.08 -7.03 -4.22
C THR A 33 -1.52 -7.47 -4.42
N LEU A 34 -2.50 -6.65 -3.97
CA LEU A 34 -3.90 -7.02 -3.98
C LEU A 34 -4.40 -7.16 -5.42
N ASN A 35 -5.01 -8.31 -5.69
CA ASN A 35 -5.75 -8.55 -6.91
C ASN A 35 -7.21 -8.17 -6.67
N GLY A 36 -7.72 -7.21 -7.46
CA GLY A 36 -9.07 -6.69 -7.29
C GLY A 36 -10.19 -7.72 -7.49
N ASP A 37 -10.00 -8.71 -8.36
CA ASP A 37 -10.97 -9.79 -8.55
C ASP A 37 -10.98 -10.76 -7.37
N ALA A 38 -9.79 -11.16 -6.92
CA ALA A 38 -9.64 -12.00 -5.74
C ALA A 38 -10.22 -11.33 -4.49
N GLN A 39 -10.01 -10.02 -4.32
CA GLN A 39 -10.56 -9.24 -3.23
C GLN A 39 -12.10 -9.21 -3.24
N ARG A 40 -12.70 -9.00 -4.42
CA ARG A 40 -14.17 -9.04 -4.57
C ARG A 40 -14.73 -10.43 -4.29
N ALA A 41 -14.05 -11.48 -4.75
CA ALA A 41 -14.45 -12.85 -4.49
C ALA A 41 -14.36 -13.19 -2.99
N ALA A 42 -13.27 -12.79 -2.32
CA ALA A 42 -13.07 -12.99 -0.89
C ALA A 42 -14.15 -12.28 -0.06
N PHE A 43 -14.44 -11.01 -0.35
CA PHE A 43 -15.49 -10.25 0.35
C PHE A 43 -16.88 -10.88 0.18
N LYS A 44 -17.24 -11.24 -1.06
CA LYS A 44 -18.52 -11.90 -1.34
C LYS A 44 -18.62 -13.28 -0.68
N GLY A 45 -17.52 -14.03 -0.65
CA GLY A 45 -17.47 -15.36 -0.04
C GLY A 45 -17.57 -15.34 1.48
N LEU A 46 -16.94 -14.35 2.13
CA LEU A 46 -17.07 -14.14 3.57
C LEU A 46 -18.51 -13.76 3.93
N GLY A 47 -19.08 -12.78 3.23
CA GLY A 47 -20.45 -12.33 3.47
C GLY A 47 -20.65 -11.85 4.91
N GLU A 48 -21.72 -12.32 5.57
CA GLU A 48 -22.05 -11.95 6.96
C GLU A 48 -21.37 -12.85 8.01
N LYS A 49 -20.50 -13.78 7.58
CA LYS A 49 -19.84 -14.69 8.51
C LYS A 49 -18.77 -13.93 9.29
N LYS A 50 -18.72 -14.18 10.60
CA LYS A 50 -17.62 -13.70 11.44
C LYS A 50 -16.38 -14.56 11.16
N GLY A 51 -15.34 -13.95 10.60
CA GLY A 51 -14.10 -14.64 10.24
C GLY A 51 -13.24 -13.77 9.34
N ALA A 52 -12.23 -14.38 8.71
CA ALA A 52 -11.37 -13.73 7.73
C ALA A 52 -11.07 -14.67 6.56
N VAL A 53 -10.82 -14.11 5.38
CA VAL A 53 -10.40 -14.82 4.17
C VAL A 53 -9.08 -14.22 3.68
N VAL A 54 -8.09 -15.08 3.43
CA VAL A 54 -6.78 -14.66 2.91
C VAL A 54 -6.45 -15.47 1.65
N ALA A 55 -6.03 -14.78 0.59
CA ALA A 55 -5.47 -15.40 -0.61
C ALA A 55 -4.00 -15.04 -0.75
N LEU A 56 -3.16 -16.05 -0.99
CA LEU A 56 -1.70 -15.93 -1.09
C LEU A 56 -1.21 -16.49 -2.42
N ASP A 57 -0.20 -15.85 -3.02
CA ASP A 57 0.65 -16.52 -4.01
C ASP A 57 1.73 -17.33 -3.26
N PRO A 58 1.72 -18.67 -3.35
CA PRO A 58 2.64 -19.52 -2.60
C PRO A 58 4.09 -19.41 -3.08
N LYS A 59 4.35 -18.91 -4.30
CA LYS A 59 5.70 -18.78 -4.84
C LYS A 59 6.39 -17.50 -4.36
N SER A 60 5.64 -16.41 -4.24
CA SER A 60 6.18 -15.09 -3.89
C SER A 60 5.84 -14.65 -2.46
N GLY A 61 4.87 -15.29 -1.80
CA GLY A 61 4.32 -14.85 -0.51
C GLY A 61 3.41 -13.64 -0.62
N ALA A 62 3.09 -13.17 -1.84
CA ALA A 62 2.24 -12.00 -2.05
C ALA A 62 0.81 -12.23 -1.53
N ILE A 63 0.25 -11.25 -0.83
CA ILE A 63 -1.16 -11.26 -0.41
C ILE A 63 -2.00 -10.75 -1.57
N LEU A 64 -2.81 -11.63 -2.15
CA LEU A 64 -3.66 -11.33 -3.29
C LEU A 64 -5.04 -10.83 -2.86
N ALA A 65 -5.53 -11.27 -1.69
CA ALA A 65 -6.79 -10.78 -1.13
C ALA A 65 -6.81 -10.94 0.40
N LEU A 66 -7.55 -10.05 1.06
CA LEU A 66 -7.77 -10.04 2.50
C LEU A 66 -9.16 -9.46 2.81
N ALA A 67 -10.08 -10.27 3.31
CA ALA A 67 -11.45 -9.87 3.63
C ALA A 67 -11.87 -10.32 5.03
#